data_AF-A0A1G6PRS7-F1
#
_entry.id   AF-A0A1G6PRS7-F1
#
_cell.length_a   1.000
_cell.length_b   1.000
_cell.length_c   1.000
_cell.angle_alpha   90.00
_cell.angle_beta   90.00
_cell.angle_gamma   90.00
#
_symmetry.space_group_name_H-M   'P 1'
#
loop_
_entity.id
_entity.type
_entity.pdbx_description
1 polymer ?
#
loop_
_entity_poly.entity_id
_entity_poly.type
_entity_poly.pdbx_seq_one_letter_code
_entity_poly.pdbx_strand_id
1 'polypeptide(L)'
;MLRVLRSLRAVLALVAVVVAGAALWISVDNPTVDGTSRGTYTCLAPYDTVLNDAIDPVGGEPPPDEDEIAASCRVAGEERFDQAVYVGVAAGLVAIAAAGVSVLLHRRDHRPVT
;
A
#
# COMPACT_ATOMS: atom_id res chain seq x y z
N MET A 1 -3.27 -28.13 -20.88
CA MET A 1 -3.31 -27.87 -19.42
C MET A 1 -2.04 -27.20 -18.88
N LEU A 2 -0.83 -27.69 -19.18
CA LEU A 2 0.44 -27.07 -18.73
C LEU A 2 0.67 -25.62 -19.21
N ARG A 3 0.33 -25.29 -20.46
CA ARG A 3 0.40 -23.90 -20.96
C ARG A 3 -0.50 -22.96 -20.17
N VAL A 4 -1.73 -23.37 -19.87
CA VAL A 4 -2.71 -22.59 -19.08
C VAL A 4 -2.17 -22.32 -17.67
N LEU A 5 -1.59 -23.32 -17.00
CA LEU A 5 -1.00 -23.15 -15.67
C LEU A 5 0.24 -22.25 -15.67
N ARG A 6 1.07 -22.29 -16.71
CA ARG A 6 2.22 -21.38 -16.87
C ARG A 6 1.77 -19.94 -17.09
N SER A 7 0.77 -19.73 -17.96
CA SER A 7 0.16 -18.42 -18.18
C SER A 7 -0.48 -17.88 -16.89
N LEU A 8 -1.21 -18.72 -16.16
CA LEU A 8 -1.82 -18.37 -14.87
C LEU A 8 -0.77 -17.94 -13.85
N ARG A 9 0.35 -18.67 -13.72
CA ARG A 9 1.47 -18.29 -12.84
C ARG A 9 2.04 -16.91 -13.22
N ALA A 10 2.27 -16.67 -14.51
CA ALA A 10 2.83 -15.40 -14.97
C ALA A 10 1.88 -14.24 -14.68
N VAL A 11 0.58 -14.42 -14.92
CA VAL A 11 -0.44 -13.42 -14.60
C VAL A 11 -0.50 -13.17 -13.08
N LEU A 12 -0.54 -14.21 -12.26
CA LEU A 12 -0.55 -14.07 -10.79
C LEU A 12 0.69 -13.36 -10.26
N ALA A 13 1.87 -13.67 -10.81
CA ALA A 13 3.12 -13.01 -10.43
C ALA A 13 3.10 -11.52 -10.83
N LEU A 14 2.63 -11.20 -12.03
CA LEU A 14 2.51 -9.82 -12.48
C LEU A 14 1.52 -9.03 -11.59
N VAL A 15 0.36 -9.61 -11.30
CA VAL A 15 -0.62 -9.01 -10.39
C VAL A 15 -0.02 -8.81 -9.00
N ALA A 16 0.70 -9.78 -8.45
CA ALA A 16 1.35 -9.63 -7.14
C ALA A 16 2.35 -8.46 -7.12
N VAL A 17 3.16 -8.29 -8.18
CA VAL A 17 4.11 -7.17 -8.30
C VAL A 17 3.38 -5.84 -8.39
N VAL A 18 2.33 -5.75 -9.20
CA VAL A 18 1.53 -4.51 -9.34
C VAL A 18 0.86 -4.14 -8.02
N VAL A 19 0.25 -5.09 -7.33
CA VAL A 19 -0.42 -4.84 -6.04
C VAL A 19 0.60 -4.50 -4.95
N ALA A 20 1.76 -5.14 -4.91
CA ALA A 20 2.84 -4.78 -3.99
C ALA A 20 3.39 -3.36 -4.25
N GLY A 21 3.55 -3.00 -5.54
CA GLY A 21 3.91 -1.64 -5.93
C GLY A 21 2.87 -0.61 -5.51
N ALA A 22 1.58 -0.93 -5.65
CA ALA A 22 0.49 -0.08 -5.19
C ALA A 22 0.48 0.06 -3.66
N ALA A 23 0.71 -1.01 -2.90
CA ALA A 23 0.82 -0.94 -1.45
C ALA A 23 1.96 -0.02 -1.00
N LEU A 24 3.13 -0.16 -1.64
CA LEU A 24 4.28 0.72 -1.39
C LEU A 24 3.94 2.17 -1.74
N TRP A 25 3.32 2.42 -2.90
CA TRP A 25 2.90 3.75 -3.30
C TRP A 25 1.95 4.39 -2.29
N ILE A 26 0.90 3.67 -1.88
CA ILE A 26 -0.09 4.18 -0.90
C ILE A 26 0.58 4.47 0.44
N SER A 27 1.59 3.68 0.84
CA SER A 27 2.30 3.93 2.08
C SER A 27 3.09 5.24 2.06
N VAL A 28 3.60 5.66 0.90
CA VAL A 28 4.45 6.86 0.75
C VAL A 28 3.76 8.10 0.21
N ASP A 29 2.54 7.97 -0.27
CA ASP A 29 1.76 9.07 -0.83
C ASP A 29 1.11 9.89 0.30
N ASN A 30 1.33 11.20 0.27
CA ASN A 30 0.82 12.13 1.27
C ASN A 30 -0.69 12.34 1.10
N PRO A 31 -1.52 12.09 2.13
CA PRO A 31 -2.94 12.41 2.04
C PRO A 31 -3.16 13.92 2.00
N THR A 32 -4.24 14.33 1.35
CA THR A 32 -4.69 15.72 1.30
C THR A 32 -6.01 15.86 2.05
N VAL A 33 -6.16 16.93 2.82
CA VAL A 33 -7.41 17.32 3.47
C VAL A 33 -7.92 18.62 2.86
N ASP A 34 -9.21 18.66 2.55
CA ASP A 34 -9.89 19.83 1.97
C ASP A 34 -10.65 20.62 3.05
N GLY A 35 -11.04 21.86 2.73
CA GLY A 35 -11.91 22.65 3.60
C GLY A 35 -11.20 23.34 4.78
N THR A 36 -9.87 23.44 4.72
CA THR A 36 -9.08 24.15 5.74
C THR A 36 -9.05 25.65 5.47
N SER A 37 -8.66 26.46 6.46
CA SER A 37 -8.41 27.91 6.28
C SER A 37 -7.35 28.22 5.21
N ARG A 38 -6.54 27.21 4.85
CA ARG A 38 -5.51 27.26 3.80
C ARG A 38 -5.96 26.62 2.47
N GLY A 39 -7.21 26.20 2.34
CA GLY A 39 -7.73 25.47 1.18
C GLY A 39 -7.44 23.96 1.24
N THR A 40 -6.93 23.38 0.16
CA THR A 40 -6.44 21.98 0.15
C THR A 40 -5.06 21.94 0.80
N TYR A 41 -4.91 21.15 1.86
CA TYR A 41 -3.67 20.99 2.61
C TYR A 41 -3.12 19.58 2.43
N THR A 42 -1.86 19.49 1.99
CA THR A 42 -1.14 18.21 1.90
C THR A 42 -0.53 17.89 3.25
N CYS A 43 -0.99 16.80 3.87
CA CYS A 43 -0.46 16.32 5.13
C CYS A 43 0.95 15.73 4.91
N LEU A 44 1.78 15.72 5.96
CA LEU A 44 3.01 14.95 5.96
C LEU A 44 2.70 13.44 5.89
N ALA A 45 3.63 12.67 5.34
CA ALA A 45 3.45 11.24 5.14
C ALA A 45 3.11 10.53 6.47
N PRO A 46 2.32 9.44 6.47
CA PRO A 46 1.92 8.74 7.68
C PRO A 46 3.09 8.27 8.56
N TYR A 47 4.25 7.98 7.97
CA TYR A 47 5.46 7.61 8.70
C TYR A 47 6.28 8.80 9.19
N ASP A 48 6.15 9.98 8.58
CA ASP A 48 6.84 11.19 9.02
C ASP A 48 6.24 11.71 10.33
N THR A 49 4.92 11.58 10.53
CA THR A 49 4.23 12.01 11.76
C THR A 49 4.51 11.12 12.97
N VAL A 50 4.93 9.86 12.77
CA VAL A 50 5.26 8.92 13.85
C VAL A 50 6.75 8.98 14.21
N LEU A 51 7.64 9.30 13.24
CA LEU A 51 9.08 9.41 13.47
C LEU A 51 9.53 10.83 13.86
N ASN A 52 8.87 11.86 13.34
CA ASN A 52 9.08 13.25 13.66
C ASN A 52 7.75 13.82 14.17
N ASP A 53 7.67 14.11 15.47
CA ASP A 53 6.62 14.91 16.12
C ASP A 53 6.50 16.35 15.55
N ALA A 54 6.96 16.60 14.32
CA ALA A 54 7.20 17.93 13.78
C ALA A 54 6.22 18.21 12.65
N ILE A 55 5.04 18.70 13.02
CA ILE A 55 4.54 19.88 12.33
C ILE A 55 5.50 21.00 12.75
N ASP A 56 6.65 21.09 12.09
CA ASP A 56 7.45 22.31 12.17
C ASP A 56 6.70 23.30 11.28
N PRO A 57 6.03 24.33 11.83
CA PRO A 57 5.30 25.27 11.01
C PRO A 57 6.30 25.88 10.04
N VAL A 58 6.12 25.59 8.74
CA VAL A 58 6.82 26.29 7.66
C VAL A 58 6.61 27.77 7.93
N GLY A 59 7.67 28.45 8.40
CA GLY A 59 7.58 29.64 9.25
C GLY A 59 6.45 30.61 8.92
N GLY A 60 5.62 30.90 9.92
CA GLY A 60 4.48 31.81 9.84
C GLY A 60 3.61 31.70 11.10
N GLU A 61 2.65 32.62 11.24
CA GLU A 61 1.62 32.52 12.28
C GLU A 61 0.84 31.20 12.08
N PRO A 62 0.62 30.40 13.14
CA PRO A 62 -0.21 29.22 13.04
C PRO A 62 -1.62 29.58 12.54
N PRO A 63 -2.20 28.78 11.65
CA PRO A 63 -3.55 29.04 11.17
C PRO A 63 -4.55 28.88 12.34
N PRO A 64 -5.68 29.62 12.33
CA PRO A 64 -6.63 29.60 13.44
C PRO A 64 -7.30 28.23 13.68
N ASP A 65 -7.18 27.32 12.71
CA ASP A 65 -7.70 25.95 12.68
C ASP A 65 -6.59 24.89 12.69
N GLU A 66 -5.37 25.22 13.14
CA GLU A 66 -4.22 24.30 13.15
C GLU A 66 -4.51 22.94 13.80
N ASP A 67 -5.18 22.95 14.96
CA ASP A 67 -5.56 21.72 15.67
C ASP A 67 -6.55 20.86 14.87
N GLU A 68 -7.46 21.50 14.13
CA GLU A 68 -8.46 20.81 13.31
C GLU A 68 -7.81 20.22 12.04
N ILE A 69 -6.87 20.94 11.43
CA ILE A 69 -6.05 20.45 10.31
C ILE A 69 -5.20 19.26 10.78
N ALA A 70 -4.53 19.36 11.93
CA ALA A 70 -3.70 18.30 12.48
C ALA A 70 -4.52 17.04 12.81
N ALA A 71 -5.70 17.21 13.43
CA ALA A 71 -6.61 16.11 13.71
C ALA A 71 -7.10 15.43 12.41
N SER A 72 -7.47 16.22 11.40
CA SER A 72 -7.92 15.71 10.09
C SER A 72 -6.79 14.96 9.36
N CYS A 73 -5.57 15.50 9.41
CA CYS A 73 -4.40 14.84 8.84
C CYS A 73 -4.05 13.52 9.53
N ARG A 74 -4.23 13.43 10.85
CA ARG A 74 -4.04 12.17 11.58
C ARG A 74 -5.03 11.11 11.13
N VAL A 75 -6.32 11.45 11.03
CA VAL A 75 -7.36 10.52 10.56
C VAL A 75 -7.09 10.08 9.11
N ALA A 76 -6.76 11.02 8.23
CA ALA A 76 -6.42 10.69 6.84
C ALA A 76 -5.16 9.82 6.74
N GLY A 77 -4.18 10.03 7.61
CA GLY A 77 -2.98 9.20 7.72
C GLY A 77 -3.28 7.78 8.18
N GLU A 78 -4.11 7.61 9.22
CA GLU A 78 -4.56 6.30 9.72
C GLU A 78 -5.32 5.53 8.63
N GLU A 79 -6.25 6.18 7.93
CA GLU A 79 -7.01 5.54 6.85
C GLU A 79 -6.11 5.08 5.69
N ARG A 80 -5.12 5.90 5.31
CA ARG A 80 -4.13 5.53 4.28
C ARG A 80 -3.24 4.37 4.73
N PHE A 81 -2.84 4.34 6.00
CA PHE A 81 -2.06 3.24 6.55
C PHE A 81 -2.85 1.93 6.52
N ASP A 82 -4.11 1.94 6.97
CA ASP A 82 -4.98 0.78 6.93
C ASP A 82 -5.17 0.27 5.49
N GLN A 83 -5.39 1.17 4.53
CA GLN A 83 -5.46 0.81 3.11
C GLN A 83 -4.16 0.15 2.64
N ALA A 84 -2.99 0.70 2.98
CA ALA A 84 -1.70 0.11 2.62
C ALA A 84 -1.55 -1.30 3.21
N VAL A 85 -1.96 -1.52 4.47
CA VAL A 85 -1.95 -2.83 5.12
C VAL A 85 -2.87 -3.82 4.41
N TYR A 86 -4.12 -3.44 4.12
CA TYR A 86 -5.08 -4.32 3.43
C TYR A 86 -4.57 -4.72 2.04
N VAL A 87 -4.05 -3.76 1.27
CA VAL A 87 -3.48 -4.02 -0.07
C VAL A 87 -2.22 -4.90 0.05
N GLY A 88 -1.37 -4.67 1.04
CA GLY A 88 -0.19 -5.50 1.32
C GLY A 88 -0.55 -6.96 1.67
N VAL A 89 -1.56 -7.16 2.52
CA VAL A 89 -2.07 -8.50 2.86
C VAL A 89 -2.63 -9.20 1.63
N ALA A 90 -3.42 -8.50 0.81
CA ALA A 90 -3.95 -9.04 -0.44
C ALA A 90 -2.83 -9.44 -1.41
N ALA A 91 -1.79 -8.62 -1.56
CA ALA A 91 -0.60 -8.94 -2.36
C ALA A 91 0.07 -10.22 -1.86
N GLY A 92 0.24 -10.36 -0.54
CA GLY A 92 0.81 -11.55 0.09
C GLY A 92 0.02 -12.82 -0.21
N LEU A 93 -1.31 -12.76 -0.12
CA LEU A 93 -2.18 -13.91 -0.46
C LEU A 93 -2.05 -14.32 -1.94
N VAL A 94 -1.99 -13.35 -2.86
CA VAL A 94 -1.79 -13.63 -4.28
C VAL A 94 -0.42 -14.27 -4.53
N ALA A 95 0.64 -13.79 -3.87
CA ALA A 95 1.98 -14.35 -3.96
C ALA A 95 2.02 -15.81 -3.46
N ILE A 96 1.33 -16.11 -2.34
CA ILE A 96 1.20 -17.48 -1.82
C ILE A 96 0.49 -18.39 -2.82
N ALA A 97 -0.60 -17.92 -3.44
CA ALA A 97 -1.31 -18.68 -4.47
C ALA A 97 -0.39 -18.98 -5.69
N ALA A 98 0.39 -17.99 -6.15
CA ALA A 98 1.35 -18.17 -7.22
C ALA A 98 2.46 -19.19 -6.87
N ALA A 99 2.94 -19.18 -5.63
CA ALA A 99 3.88 -20.16 -5.10
C ALA A 99 3.27 -21.57 -5.08
N GLY A 100 2.01 -21.71 -4.64
CA GLY A 100 1.28 -22.98 -4.64
C GLY A 100 1.14 -23.59 -6.04
N VAL A 101 0.79 -22.76 -7.04
CA VAL A 101 0.75 -23.19 -8.45
C VAL A 101 2.13 -23.65 -8.94
N SER A 102 3.19 -22.98 -8.50
CA SER A 102 4.57 -23.35 -8.84
C SER A 102 4.97 -24.71 -8.28
N VAL A 103 4.60 -25.00 -7.02
CA VAL A 103 4.82 -26.32 -6.40
C VAL A 103 4.04 -27.41 -7.12
N LEU A 104 2.77 -27.14 -7.50
CA LEU A 104 1.95 -28.08 -8.25
C LEU A 104 2.54 -28.42 -9.63
N LEU A 105 3.07 -27.41 -10.34
CA LEU A 105 3.77 -27.61 -11.61
C LEU A 105 5.03 -28.45 -11.43
N HIS A 106 5.86 -28.12 -10.44
CA HIS A 106 7.09 -28.86 -10.13
C HIS A 106 6.81 -30.34 -9.80
N ARG A 107 5.78 -30.61 -8.98
CA ARG A 107 5.35 -31.99 -8.66
C ARG A 107 4.82 -32.75 -9.88
N ARG A 108 4.21 -32.07 -10.86
CA ARG A 108 3.72 -32.72 -12.09
C ARG A 108 4.84 -33.05 -13.05
N ASP A 109 5.83 -32.17 -13.19
CA ASP A 109 6.98 -32.39 -14.07
C ASP A 109 7.90 -33.52 -13.54
N HIS A 110 7.87 -33.81 -12.23
CA HIS A 110 8.63 -34.90 -11.60
C HIS A 110 7.84 -36.17 -11.30
N ARG A 111 6.64 -36.38 -11.87
CA ARG A 111 5.98 -37.69 -11.73
C ARG A 111 6.76 -38.72 -12.56
N PRO A 112 7.22 -39.84 -11.97
CA PRO A 112 7.85 -40.91 -12.73
C PRO A 112 6.84 -41.48 -13.73
N VAL A 113 7.26 -41.62 -14.98
CA VAL A 113 6.50 -42.35 -16.00
C VAL A 113 6.64 -43.84 -15.67
N THR A 114 5.59 -44.42 -15.11
CA THR A 114 5.41 -45.87 -14.93
C THR A 114 4.32 -46.35 -15.86
#